data_AF-A0A9X1RBR6-F1
#
_entry.id   AF-A0A9X1RBR6-F1
#
_cell.length_a   1.000
_cell.length_b   1.000
_cell.length_c   1.000
_cell.angle_alpha   90.00
_cell.angle_beta   90.00
_cell.angle_gamma   90.00
#
_symmetry.space_group_name_H-M   'P 1'
#
loop_
_entity.id
_entity.type
_entity.pdbx_description
1 polymer ?
#
loop_
_entity_poly.entity_id
_entity_poly.type
_entity_poly.pdbx_seq_one_letter_code
_entity_poly.pdbx_strand_id
1 'polypeptide(L)'
;MDIAEPDFEDARIAWEAYRAPTPELCFGLLNREFPTLPFLKPAMEELLAELPSPGTGLGATETQLLDLIAKGHNRTKELFEPGGLLDTRVFDQWELGPLLEGLASDPMPAIAGLDPKLATLPRHDARGRNAAYRRSRLSLTEFGRAVLDGREDFRRHNPIRRWWGGTLLTNERLWRWDRESRSFGCALEAHSRP
;
A
#
# COMPACT_ATOMS: atom_id res chain seq x y z
N MET A 1 -32.76 5.71 4.62
CA MET A 1 -31.76 5.40 5.65
C MET A 1 -31.56 6.72 6.36
N ASP A 2 -32.12 6.83 7.57
CA ASP A 2 -32.05 8.09 8.32
C ASP A 2 -30.77 8.08 9.13
N ILE A 3 -29.91 9.07 8.90
CA ILE A 3 -28.65 9.26 9.64
C ILE A 3 -29.00 9.85 11.00
N ALA A 4 -28.60 9.18 12.08
CA ALA A 4 -28.85 9.58 13.45
C ALA A 4 -27.57 9.98 14.18
N GLU A 5 -27.72 10.58 15.37
CA GLU A 5 -26.61 11.00 16.23
C GLU A 5 -25.58 9.87 16.52
N PRO A 6 -25.98 8.61 16.76
CA PRO A 6 -25.02 7.51 16.91
C PRO A 6 -24.14 7.27 15.67
N ASP A 7 -24.64 7.56 14.47
CA ASP A 7 -23.89 7.35 13.22
C ASP A 7 -22.76 8.39 13.09
N PHE A 8 -23.01 9.63 13.53
CA PHE A 8 -21.98 10.67 13.61
C PHE A 8 -20.92 10.34 14.66
N GLU A 9 -21.32 9.74 15.77
CA GLU A 9 -20.38 9.30 16.80
C GLU A 9 -19.48 8.17 16.31
N ASP A 10 -20.04 7.18 15.60
CA ASP A 10 -19.26 6.11 14.96
C ASP A 10 -18.28 6.67 13.90
N ALA A 11 -18.74 7.61 13.08
CA ALA A 11 -17.88 8.29 12.11
C ALA A 11 -16.75 9.10 12.79
N ARG A 12 -17.04 9.77 13.91
CA ARG A 12 -16.05 10.51 14.71
C ARG A 12 -15.00 9.58 15.29
N ILE A 13 -15.42 8.48 15.92
CA ILE A 13 -14.52 7.46 16.49
C ILE A 13 -13.59 6.91 15.41
N ALA A 14 -14.14 6.57 14.25
CA ALA A 14 -13.37 6.08 13.11
C ALA A 14 -12.33 7.09 12.61
N TRP A 15 -12.73 8.35 12.46
CA TRP A 15 -11.84 9.43 12.03
C TRP A 15 -10.73 9.72 13.04
N GLU A 16 -11.04 9.71 14.33
CA GLU A 16 -10.05 9.88 15.40
C GLU A 16 -9.04 8.74 15.44
N ALA A 17 -9.50 7.51 15.28
CA ALA A 17 -8.63 6.35 15.18
C ALA A 17 -7.68 6.45 13.97
N TYR A 18 -8.18 6.88 12.81
CA TYR A 18 -7.35 7.03 11.59
C TYR A 18 -6.30 8.13 11.72
N ARG A 19 -6.60 9.20 12.46
CA ARG A 19 -5.65 10.30 12.73
C ARG A 19 -4.73 10.04 13.91
N ALA A 20 -4.84 8.89 14.57
CA ALA A 20 -3.99 8.56 15.71
C ALA A 20 -2.52 8.38 15.28
N PRO A 21 -1.55 8.66 16.18
CA PRO A 21 -0.13 8.51 15.90
C PRO A 21 0.34 7.06 15.76
N THR A 22 -0.52 6.09 16.11
CA THR A 22 -0.31 4.65 15.91
C THR A 22 -1.58 4.02 15.30
N PRO A 23 -1.45 2.89 14.56
CA PRO A 23 -2.60 2.24 13.93
C PRO A 23 -3.43 1.38 14.88
N GLU A 24 -3.06 1.29 16.17
CA GLU A 24 -3.71 0.44 17.17
C GLU A 24 -5.20 0.73 17.32
N LEU A 25 -5.58 2.01 17.36
CA LEU A 25 -6.99 2.40 17.46
C LEU A 25 -7.78 1.95 16.22
N CYS A 26 -7.19 2.08 15.03
CA CYS A 26 -7.80 1.58 13.80
C CYS A 26 -7.97 0.06 13.83
N PHE A 27 -6.93 -0.66 14.27
CA PHE A 27 -7.00 -2.12 14.43
C PHE A 27 -8.11 -2.53 15.42
N GLY A 28 -8.28 -1.77 16.50
CA GLY A 28 -9.36 -1.96 17.47
C GLY A 28 -10.77 -1.84 16.86
N LEU A 29 -10.97 -1.00 15.84
CA LEU A 29 -12.27 -0.85 15.17
C LEU A 29 -12.73 -2.13 14.47
N LEU A 30 -11.82 -3.04 14.11
CA LEU A 30 -12.18 -4.29 13.46
C LEU A 30 -12.99 -5.23 14.37
N ASN A 31 -12.96 -5.01 15.68
CA ASN A 31 -13.75 -5.75 16.66
C ASN A 31 -15.10 -5.09 16.99
N ARG A 32 -15.37 -3.91 16.42
CA ARG A 32 -16.65 -3.19 16.58
C ARG A 32 -17.57 -3.50 15.39
N GLU A 33 -18.87 -3.40 15.63
CA GLU A 33 -19.90 -3.47 14.60
C GLU A 33 -20.43 -2.07 14.29
N PHE A 34 -20.74 -1.82 13.01
CA PHE A 34 -21.26 -0.53 12.52
C PHE A 34 -22.50 -0.78 11.66
N PRO A 35 -23.68 -1.06 12.27
CA PRO A 35 -24.86 -1.52 11.53
C PRO A 35 -25.36 -0.55 10.46
N THR A 36 -25.19 0.75 10.68
CA THR A 36 -25.61 1.84 9.78
C THR A 36 -24.53 2.28 8.80
N LEU A 37 -23.26 1.92 9.07
CA LEU A 37 -22.09 2.22 8.22
C LEU A 37 -21.43 0.91 7.76
N PRO A 38 -22.12 0.08 6.96
CA PRO A 38 -21.66 -1.28 6.63
C PRO A 38 -20.32 -1.34 5.89
N PHE A 39 -19.92 -0.24 5.23
CA PHE A 39 -18.65 -0.15 4.52
C PHE A 39 -17.48 0.31 5.38
N LEU A 40 -17.72 0.80 6.60
CA LEU A 40 -16.68 1.40 7.44
C LEU A 40 -15.66 0.36 7.90
N LYS A 41 -16.13 -0.78 8.41
CA LYS A 41 -15.24 -1.88 8.85
C LYS A 41 -14.42 -2.46 7.68
N PRO A 42 -15.02 -2.80 6.51
CA PRO A 42 -14.26 -3.18 5.32
C PRO A 42 -13.22 -2.14 4.89
N ALA A 43 -13.57 -0.84 4.87
CA ALA A 43 -12.64 0.21 4.49
C ALA A 43 -11.47 0.35 5.49
N MET A 44 -11.74 0.20 6.79
CA MET A 44 -10.68 0.18 7.80
C MET A 44 -9.78 -1.03 7.66
N GLU A 45 -10.35 -2.18 7.32
CA GLU A 45 -9.60 -3.41 7.04
C GLU A 45 -8.70 -3.24 5.81
N GLU A 46 -9.21 -2.69 4.71
CA GLU A 46 -8.44 -2.38 3.50
C GLU A 46 -7.34 -1.34 3.77
N LEU A 47 -7.62 -0.29 4.55
CA LEU A 47 -6.62 0.70 4.96
C LEU A 47 -5.50 0.06 5.77
N LEU A 48 -5.84 -0.78 6.76
CA LEU A 48 -4.83 -1.52 7.54
C LEU A 48 -4.02 -2.44 6.64
N ALA A 49 -4.62 -3.00 5.57
CA ALA A 49 -3.95 -3.90 4.62
C ALA A 49 -2.80 -3.22 3.89
N GLU A 50 -2.83 -1.89 3.80
CA GLU A 50 -1.73 -1.10 3.25
C GLU A 50 -0.59 -0.86 4.25
N LEU A 51 -0.67 -1.34 5.49
CA LEU A 51 0.52 -1.46 6.33
C LEU A 51 1.42 -2.58 5.78
N PRO A 52 2.75 -2.46 5.89
CA PRO A 52 3.69 -3.51 5.51
C PRO A 52 3.32 -4.86 6.12
N SER A 53 3.23 -5.92 5.31
CA SER A 53 3.00 -7.27 5.83
C SER A 53 4.19 -7.77 6.66
N PRO A 54 4.00 -8.62 7.69
CA PRO A 54 5.09 -9.24 8.44
C PRO A 54 6.01 -10.12 7.58
N GLY A 55 5.48 -10.76 6.54
CA GLY A 55 6.24 -11.71 5.71
C GLY A 55 7.06 -11.05 4.61
N THR A 56 6.46 -10.11 3.87
CA THR A 56 7.07 -9.52 2.67
C THR A 56 7.43 -8.05 2.82
N GLY A 57 6.91 -7.36 3.84
CA GLY A 57 7.10 -5.90 4.01
C GLY A 57 6.34 -5.04 2.99
N LEU A 58 5.55 -5.65 2.12
CA LEU A 58 4.70 -4.96 1.15
C LEU A 58 3.33 -4.64 1.75
N GLY A 59 2.73 -3.53 1.32
CA GLY A 59 1.30 -3.30 1.49
C GLY A 59 0.47 -4.21 0.57
N ALA A 60 -0.84 -4.27 0.80
CA ALA A 60 -1.75 -5.09 0.01
C ALA A 60 -1.74 -4.70 -1.47
N THR A 61 -1.81 -3.40 -1.80
CA THR A 61 -1.77 -2.94 -3.19
C THR A 61 -0.43 -3.25 -3.86
N GLU A 62 0.70 -3.09 -3.15
CA GLU A 62 2.03 -3.46 -3.67
C GLU A 62 2.10 -4.97 -3.96
N THR A 63 1.58 -5.80 -3.06
CA THR A 63 1.54 -7.26 -3.22
C THR A 63 0.71 -7.67 -4.43
N GLN A 64 -0.47 -7.07 -4.60
CA GLN A 64 -1.35 -7.34 -5.75
C GLN A 64 -0.70 -6.90 -7.07
N LEU A 65 0.00 -5.77 -7.10
CA LEU A 65 0.77 -5.33 -8.27
C LEU A 65 1.84 -6.35 -8.65
N LEU A 66 2.64 -6.84 -7.69
CA LEU A 66 3.67 -7.84 -7.96
C LEU A 66 3.08 -9.16 -8.48
N ASP A 67 1.98 -9.62 -7.88
CA ASP A 67 1.28 -10.84 -8.29
C ASP A 67 0.72 -10.73 -9.72
N LEU A 68 0.08 -9.61 -10.07
CA LEU A 68 -0.41 -9.36 -11.43
C LEU A 68 0.73 -9.32 -12.45
N ILE A 69 1.86 -8.68 -12.12
CA ILE A 69 3.04 -8.66 -12.98
C ILE A 69 3.62 -10.08 -13.15
N ALA A 70 3.67 -10.87 -12.07
CA ALA A 70 4.10 -12.27 -12.12
C ALA A 70 3.21 -13.12 -13.04
N LYS A 71 1.91 -12.86 -13.03
CA LYS A 71 0.90 -13.51 -13.91
C LYS A 71 0.95 -13.02 -15.37
N GLY A 72 1.83 -12.06 -15.70
CA GLY A 72 2.06 -11.59 -17.05
C GLY A 72 1.34 -10.29 -17.41
N HIS A 73 0.62 -9.67 -16.48
CA HIS A 73 0.01 -8.34 -16.67
C HIS A 73 1.09 -7.26 -16.58
N ASN A 74 1.80 -7.07 -17.68
CA ASN A 74 2.98 -6.21 -17.76
C ASN A 74 2.70 -4.79 -18.26
N ARG A 75 1.45 -4.46 -18.59
CA ARG A 75 1.07 -3.14 -19.07
C ARG A 75 0.41 -2.35 -17.97
N THR A 76 0.95 -1.17 -17.68
CA THR A 76 0.36 -0.21 -16.73
C THR A 76 -1.09 0.14 -17.03
N LYS A 77 -1.49 0.15 -18.32
CA LYS A 77 -2.89 0.35 -18.70
C LYS A 77 -3.80 -0.71 -18.06
N GLU A 78 -3.42 -1.99 -18.11
CA GLU A 78 -4.21 -3.10 -17.58
C GLU A 78 -4.29 -3.06 -16.04
N LEU A 79 -3.26 -2.50 -15.40
CA LEU A 79 -3.18 -2.37 -13.94
C LEU A 79 -3.94 -1.16 -13.39
N PHE A 80 -3.99 -0.06 -14.15
CA PHE A 80 -4.52 1.23 -13.66
C PHE A 80 -5.88 1.62 -14.24
N GLU A 81 -6.43 0.83 -15.17
CA GLU A 81 -7.75 1.10 -15.74
C GLU A 81 -8.83 0.98 -14.65
N PRO A 82 -9.74 1.96 -14.50
CA PRO A 82 -10.84 1.86 -13.55
C PRO A 82 -11.67 0.59 -13.77
N GLY A 83 -11.90 -0.18 -12.71
CA GLY A 83 -12.54 -1.50 -12.80
C GLY A 83 -11.67 -2.58 -13.46
N GLY A 84 -10.36 -2.34 -13.56
CA GLY A 84 -9.36 -3.28 -14.06
C GLY A 84 -9.02 -4.37 -13.06
N LEU A 85 -7.81 -4.92 -13.18
CA LEU A 85 -7.39 -6.12 -12.43
C LEU A 85 -6.96 -5.83 -10.99
N LEU A 86 -6.64 -4.58 -10.68
CA LEU A 86 -6.25 -4.16 -9.35
C LEU A 86 -7.51 -3.87 -8.53
N ASP A 87 -7.82 -4.77 -7.60
CA ASP A 87 -8.93 -4.62 -6.66
C ASP A 87 -8.44 -3.91 -5.39
N THR A 88 -8.29 -2.59 -5.49
CA THR A 88 -7.97 -1.71 -4.37
C THR A 88 -8.93 -0.53 -4.33
N ARG A 89 -9.32 -0.12 -3.13
CA ARG A 89 -10.15 1.06 -2.89
C ARG A 89 -9.43 2.14 -2.08
N VAL A 90 -8.20 1.85 -1.66
CA VAL A 90 -7.40 2.76 -0.83
C VAL A 90 -6.64 3.75 -1.69
N PHE A 91 -6.06 3.28 -2.80
CA PHE A 91 -5.31 4.11 -3.73
C PHE A 91 -6.13 4.37 -4.98
N ASP A 92 -6.16 5.63 -5.40
CA ASP A 92 -6.70 5.99 -6.70
C ASP A 92 -5.66 5.85 -7.83
N GLN A 93 -6.12 5.99 -9.07
CA GLN A 93 -5.27 5.89 -10.28
C GLN A 93 -4.08 6.87 -10.31
N TRP A 94 -4.13 7.99 -9.57
CA TRP A 94 -3.05 8.97 -9.49
C TRP A 94 -1.99 8.57 -8.46
N GLU A 95 -2.39 7.82 -7.44
CA GLU A 95 -1.50 7.33 -6.37
C GLU A 95 -0.80 6.01 -6.75
N LEU A 96 -1.42 5.20 -7.62
CA LEU A 96 -0.83 3.95 -8.12
C LEU A 96 0.47 4.16 -8.90
N GLY A 97 0.59 5.28 -9.63
CA GLY A 97 1.82 5.63 -10.35
C GLY A 97 3.02 5.78 -9.41
N PRO A 98 2.99 6.71 -8.45
CA PRO A 98 4.03 6.85 -7.43
C PRO A 98 4.34 5.56 -6.67
N LEU A 99 3.34 4.73 -6.37
CA LEU A 99 3.56 3.43 -5.73
C LEU A 99 4.40 2.51 -6.61
N LEU A 100 4.05 2.41 -7.91
CA LEU A 100 4.80 1.63 -8.89
C LEU A 100 6.23 2.16 -9.10
N GLU A 101 6.40 3.49 -9.10
CA GLU A 101 7.72 4.11 -9.16
C GLU A 101 8.59 3.76 -7.95
N GLY A 102 8.04 3.70 -6.74
CA GLY A 102 8.76 3.27 -5.53
C GLY A 102 9.29 1.85 -5.68
N LEU A 103 8.43 0.91 -6.12
CA LEU A 103 8.83 -0.48 -6.37
C LEU A 103 9.94 -0.62 -7.42
N ALA A 104 10.13 0.36 -8.30
CA ALA A 104 11.11 0.34 -9.38
C ALA A 104 12.38 1.15 -9.11
N SER A 105 12.33 2.11 -8.18
CA SER A 105 13.38 3.13 -7.99
C SER A 105 14.05 3.06 -6.63
N ASP A 106 13.51 2.25 -5.70
CA ASP A 106 14.12 2.01 -4.40
C ASP A 106 15.49 1.29 -4.53
N PRO A 107 16.35 1.32 -3.48
CA PRO A 107 17.71 0.77 -3.54
C PRO A 107 17.82 -0.65 -4.07
N MET A 108 16.84 -1.50 -3.75
CA MET A 108 16.66 -2.84 -4.28
C MET A 108 15.30 -2.94 -4.99
N PRO A 109 15.23 -2.63 -6.31
CA PRO A 109 13.97 -2.61 -7.04
C PRO A 109 13.28 -3.98 -7.07
N ALA A 110 11.99 -4.04 -6.77
CA ALA A 110 11.17 -5.23 -6.94
C ALA A 110 10.67 -5.40 -8.39
N ILE A 111 10.53 -4.29 -9.12
CA ILE A 111 10.09 -4.31 -10.51
C ILE A 111 11.05 -3.56 -11.43
N ALA A 112 11.02 -3.87 -12.71
CA ALA A 112 11.76 -3.20 -13.76
C ALA A 112 10.86 -2.89 -14.96
N GLY A 113 11.36 -2.06 -15.88
CA GLY A 113 10.71 -1.80 -17.17
C GLY A 113 9.74 -0.61 -17.19
N LEU A 114 9.80 0.25 -16.18
CA LEU A 114 9.26 1.61 -16.27
C LEU A 114 10.01 2.42 -17.33
N ASP A 115 9.29 3.28 -18.05
CA ASP A 115 9.90 4.23 -18.98
C ASP A 115 10.82 5.19 -18.21
N PRO A 116 12.13 5.26 -18.56
CA PRO A 116 13.12 6.07 -17.84
C PRO A 116 12.75 7.56 -17.76
N LYS A 117 11.91 8.07 -18.66
CA LYS A 117 11.46 9.47 -18.62
C LYS A 117 10.68 9.79 -17.34
N LEU A 118 10.06 8.80 -16.69
CA LEU A 118 9.34 9.00 -15.43
C LEU A 118 10.21 9.62 -14.34
N ALA A 119 11.52 9.31 -14.33
CA ALA A 119 12.48 9.85 -13.36
C ALA A 119 12.77 11.35 -13.56
N THR A 120 12.62 11.86 -14.78
CA THR A 120 12.93 13.26 -15.12
C THR A 120 11.69 14.13 -15.32
N LEU A 121 10.53 13.52 -15.58
CA LEU A 121 9.29 14.23 -15.84
C LEU A 121 8.73 14.86 -14.55
N PRO A 122 8.38 16.16 -14.54
CA PRO A 122 7.77 16.79 -13.38
C PRO A 122 6.48 16.09 -12.96
N ARG A 123 6.22 15.97 -11.65
CA ARG A 123 5.01 15.30 -11.14
C ARG A 123 3.70 15.91 -11.66
N HIS A 124 3.69 17.21 -11.93
CA HIS A 124 2.52 17.92 -12.47
C HIS A 124 2.31 17.73 -13.98
N ASP A 125 3.27 17.14 -14.71
CA ASP A 125 3.10 16.83 -16.14
C ASP A 125 2.30 15.52 -16.32
N ALA A 126 1.01 15.59 -15.99
CA ALA A 126 0.11 14.44 -16.06
C ALA A 126 0.11 13.81 -17.47
N ARG A 127 0.18 14.63 -18.53
CA ARG A 127 0.18 14.14 -19.92
C ARG A 127 1.45 13.37 -20.25
N GLY A 128 2.63 13.95 -19.97
CA GLY A 128 3.91 13.30 -20.24
C GLY A 128 4.08 12.03 -19.42
N ARG A 129 3.70 12.05 -18.15
CA ARG A 129 3.76 10.89 -17.25
C ARG A 129 2.83 9.77 -17.70
N ASN A 130 1.58 10.08 -18.06
CA ASN A 130 0.64 9.09 -18.63
C ASN A 130 1.18 8.45 -19.90
N ALA A 131 1.84 9.22 -20.78
CA ALA A 131 2.46 8.68 -21.98
C ALA A 131 3.63 7.74 -21.65
N ALA A 132 4.44 8.07 -20.63
CA ALA A 132 5.54 7.24 -20.17
C ALA A 132 5.05 5.93 -19.51
N TYR A 133 4.01 6.00 -18.68
CA TYR A 133 3.37 4.79 -18.13
C TYR A 133 2.90 3.86 -19.25
N ARG A 134 2.19 4.35 -20.27
CA ARG A 134 1.70 3.51 -21.39
C ARG A 134 2.81 2.80 -22.19
N ARG A 135 4.01 3.39 -22.25
CA ARG A 135 5.18 2.78 -22.90
C ARG A 135 5.89 1.75 -22.01
N SER A 136 5.68 1.80 -20.70
CA SER A 136 6.31 0.90 -19.74
C SER A 136 5.87 -0.55 -19.97
N ARG A 137 6.80 -1.49 -19.75
CA ARG A 137 6.59 -2.94 -19.83
C ARG A 137 7.20 -3.59 -18.61
N LEU A 138 6.35 -3.89 -17.64
CA LEU A 138 6.76 -4.28 -16.31
C LEU A 138 7.25 -5.72 -16.27
N SER A 139 8.22 -5.98 -15.41
CA SER A 139 8.66 -7.32 -15.07
C SER A 139 9.14 -7.33 -13.63
N LEU A 140 9.01 -8.48 -12.95
CA LEU A 140 9.63 -8.66 -11.64
C LEU A 140 11.14 -8.83 -11.80
N THR A 141 11.89 -8.17 -10.91
CA THR A 141 13.31 -8.47 -10.71
C THR A 141 13.47 -9.80 -9.97
N GLU A 142 14.70 -10.29 -9.83
CA GLU A 142 14.98 -11.45 -8.97
C GLU A 142 14.57 -11.17 -7.51
N PHE A 143 14.89 -9.98 -7.02
CA PHE A 143 14.47 -9.52 -5.70
C PHE A 143 12.94 -9.45 -5.57
N GLY A 144 12.23 -8.89 -6.54
CA GLY A 144 10.77 -8.83 -6.52
C GLY A 144 10.10 -10.21 -6.48
N ARG A 145 10.66 -11.20 -7.19
CA ARG A 145 10.20 -12.60 -7.08
C ARG A 145 10.47 -13.16 -5.70
N ALA A 146 11.66 -12.93 -5.13
CA ALA A 146 11.97 -13.39 -3.79
C ALA A 146 11.05 -12.78 -2.71
N VAL A 147 10.72 -11.50 -2.83
CA VAL A 147 9.74 -10.82 -1.96
C VAL A 147 8.34 -11.42 -2.14
N LEU A 148 7.88 -11.60 -3.38
CA LEU A 148 6.56 -12.18 -3.66
C LEU A 148 6.43 -13.62 -3.14
N ASP A 149 7.50 -14.41 -3.22
CA ASP A 149 7.57 -15.78 -2.69
C ASP A 149 7.69 -15.83 -1.15
N GLY A 150 7.74 -14.69 -0.45
CA GLY A 150 7.95 -14.60 1.00
C GLY A 150 9.34 -15.01 1.47
N ARG A 151 10.33 -15.03 0.56
CA ARG A 151 11.74 -15.36 0.87
C ARG A 151 12.55 -14.14 1.29
N GLU A 152 12.08 -12.94 0.96
CA GLU A 152 12.70 -11.66 1.32
C GLU A 152 11.66 -10.67 1.84
N ASP A 153 12.14 -9.72 2.64
CA ASP A 153 11.34 -8.61 3.16
C ASP A 153 11.75 -7.32 2.47
N PHE A 154 10.82 -6.72 1.73
CA PHE A 154 11.03 -5.49 0.97
C PHE A 154 11.59 -4.36 1.84
N ARG A 155 11.12 -4.21 3.08
CA ARG A 155 11.46 -3.07 3.95
C ARG A 155 12.83 -3.18 4.60
N ARG A 156 13.44 -4.38 4.61
CA ARG A 156 14.83 -4.56 5.03
C ARG A 156 15.83 -3.95 4.06
N HIS A 157 15.50 -3.94 2.77
CA HIS A 157 16.37 -3.43 1.71
C HIS A 157 15.96 -2.03 1.24
N ASN A 158 14.67 -1.69 1.40
CA ASN A 158 14.08 -0.45 0.93
C ASN A 158 13.41 0.30 2.09
N PRO A 159 14.15 1.22 2.75
CA PRO A 159 13.65 1.96 3.89
C PRO A 159 12.39 2.76 3.57
N ILE A 160 11.48 2.81 4.53
CA ILE A 160 10.20 3.51 4.41
C ILE A 160 10.18 4.78 5.25
N ARG A 161 9.62 5.84 4.67
CA ARG A 161 9.21 7.03 5.42
C ARG A 161 7.97 7.64 4.78
N ARG A 162 6.80 7.25 5.25
CA ARG A 162 5.52 7.75 4.74
C ARG A 162 4.47 7.86 5.83
N TRP A 163 3.45 8.66 5.56
CA TRP A 163 2.26 8.71 6.41
C TRP A 163 1.28 7.59 6.04
N TRP A 164 0.65 7.03 7.06
CA TRP A 164 -0.54 6.18 7.00
C TRP A 164 -1.54 6.81 7.96
N GLY A 165 -2.59 7.46 7.44
CA GLY A 165 -3.42 8.34 8.27
C GLY A 165 -2.59 9.32 9.11
N GLY A 166 -2.80 9.32 10.42
CA GLY A 166 -2.01 10.09 11.39
C GLY A 166 -0.74 9.39 11.91
N THR A 167 -0.39 8.21 11.40
CA THR A 167 0.80 7.45 11.79
C THR A 167 1.94 7.69 10.81
N LEU A 168 3.08 8.16 11.31
CA LEU A 168 4.32 8.21 10.52
C LEU A 168 5.02 6.85 10.59
N LEU A 169 5.05 6.14 9.46
CA LEU A 169 5.78 4.88 9.31
C LEU A 169 7.25 5.15 9.01
N THR A 170 8.13 4.53 9.78
CA THR A 170 9.57 4.46 9.54
C THR A 170 10.08 3.06 9.83
N ASN A 171 11.32 2.72 9.45
CA ASN A 171 11.91 1.42 9.83
C ASN A 171 12.05 1.25 11.35
N GLU A 172 12.20 2.34 12.12
CA GLU A 172 12.23 2.30 13.59
C GLU A 172 10.84 2.13 14.22
N ARG A 173 9.78 2.45 13.47
CA ARG A 173 8.37 2.33 13.90
C ARG A 173 7.58 1.62 12.83
N LEU A 174 8.03 0.41 12.51
CA LEU A 174 7.49 -0.34 11.40
C LEU A 174 6.28 -1.14 11.88
N TRP A 175 5.12 -0.48 11.86
CA TRP A 175 3.84 -1.14 12.07
C TRP A 175 3.55 -2.09 10.92
N ARG A 176 3.21 -3.31 11.27
CA ARG A 176 2.92 -4.39 10.32
C ARG A 176 1.59 -5.03 10.63
N TRP A 177 0.90 -5.43 9.57
CA TRP A 177 -0.35 -6.12 9.69
C TRP A 177 -0.50 -7.19 8.63
N ASP A 178 -0.99 -8.36 9.05
CA ASP A 178 -1.39 -9.44 8.17
C ASP A 178 -2.90 -9.64 8.27
N ARG A 179 -3.58 -9.59 7.13
CA ARG A 179 -5.04 -9.72 7.07
C ARG A 179 -5.50 -11.14 7.39
N GLU A 180 -4.82 -12.16 6.86
CA GLU A 180 -5.23 -13.56 6.97
C GLU A 180 -5.04 -14.09 8.40
N SER A 181 -3.86 -13.86 8.96
CA SER A 181 -3.50 -14.29 10.31
C SER A 181 -3.97 -13.32 11.39
N ARG A 182 -4.47 -12.14 11.00
CA ARG A 182 -4.79 -11.00 11.88
C ARG A 182 -3.64 -10.61 12.81
N SER A 183 -2.40 -10.87 12.41
CA SER A 183 -1.21 -10.52 13.18
C SER A 183 -0.95 -9.03 13.04
N PHE A 184 -0.93 -8.30 14.16
CA PHE A 184 -0.70 -6.87 14.21
C PHE A 184 0.40 -6.56 15.22
N GLY A 185 1.37 -5.74 14.85
CA GLY A 185 2.43 -5.32 15.77
C GLY A 185 3.40 -4.32 15.17
N CYS A 186 4.20 -3.70 16.04
CA CYS A 186 5.30 -2.83 15.64
C CYS A 186 6.62 -3.60 15.74
N ALA A 187 7.31 -3.76 14.62
CA ALA A 187 8.67 -4.28 14.63
C ALA A 187 9.65 -3.14 14.92
N LEU A 188 10.46 -3.29 15.96
CA LEU A 188 11.66 -2.48 16.18
C LEU A 188 12.81 -3.16 15.45
N GLU A 189 13.14 -2.72 14.23
CA GLU A 189 14.37 -3.17 13.59
C GLU A 189 15.57 -2.48 14.27
N ALA A 190 16.21 -3.19 15.19
CA ALA A 190 17.48 -2.80 15.76
C ALA A 190 18.49 -2.62 14.62
N HIS A 191 18.99 -1.40 14.46
CA HIS A 191 20.01 -1.09 13.45
C HIS A 191 21.22 -1.99 13.66
N SER A 192 21.39 -3.00 12.80
CA SER A 192 22.72 -3.55 12.55
C SER A 192 23.44 -2.51 11.70
N ARG A 193 24.14 -1.57 12.36
CA ARG A 193 25.12 -0.72 11.68
C ARG A 193 26.33 -1.60 11.30
N PRO A 194 26.96 -1.34 10.15
CA PRO A 194 28.16 -2.04 9.70
C PRO A 194 29.35 -1.86 10.66
#